data_AF-A0A820EF58-F1
#
_entry.id   AF-A0A820EF58-F1
#
_cell.length_a   1.000
_cell.length_b   1.000
_cell.length_c   1.000
_cell.angle_alpha   90.00
_cell.angle_beta   90.00
_cell.angle_gamma   90.00
#
_symmetry.space_group_name_H-M   'P 1'
#
loop_
_entity.id
_entity.type
_entity.pdbx_description
1 polymer ?
#
loop_
_entity_poly.entity_id
_entity_poly.type
_entity_poly.pdbx_seq_one_letter_code
_entity_poly.pdbx_strand_id
1 'polypeptide(L)'
;MTLVVTKLNIDLFDEFVKVMGSVYARKLTDDEMQRAFKCFDKDDSGFITIDELGDVLRQLNQNTSEKHLKDMVNQIDGDNDGKISYDEFVHMLQGMS
;
A
#
# COMPACT_ATOMS: atom_id res chain seq x y z
N MET A 1 12.63 -7.20 27.93
CA MET A 1 11.23 -7.54 27.58
C MET A 1 10.96 -6.89 26.24
N THR A 2 11.16 -7.64 25.17
CA THR A 2 11.22 -7.18 23.78
C THR A 2 9.81 -7.00 23.24
N LEU A 3 9.19 -5.85 23.51
CA LEU A 3 7.90 -5.47 22.95
C LEU A 3 7.95 -3.97 22.63
N VAL A 4 8.39 -3.63 21.41
CA VAL A 4 8.08 -2.35 20.75
C VAL A 4 8.26 -2.41 19.24
N VAL A 5 9.11 -3.32 18.72
CA VAL A 5 9.51 -3.29 17.30
C VAL A 5 8.51 -3.95 16.33
N THR A 6 7.53 -4.72 16.81
CA THR A 6 6.59 -5.45 15.93
C THR A 6 5.19 -4.86 15.81
N LYS A 7 4.79 -3.94 16.70
CA LYS A 7 3.46 -3.32 16.64
C LYS A 7 3.42 -2.10 15.70
N LEU A 8 4.54 -1.36 15.62
CA LEU A 8 4.70 -0.16 14.79
C LEU A 8 4.60 -0.41 13.27
N ASN A 9 4.79 -1.64 12.76
CA ASN A 9 4.88 -1.89 11.31
C ASN A 9 3.56 -2.28 10.61
N ILE A 10 2.50 -2.58 11.36
CA ILE A 10 1.14 -2.73 10.81
C ILE A 10 0.35 -1.45 11.08
N ASP A 11 0.52 -0.88 12.27
CA ASP A 11 -0.08 0.40 12.63
C ASP A 11 0.37 1.53 11.69
N LEU A 12 1.55 1.45 11.06
CA LEU A 12 1.99 2.46 10.10
C LEU A 12 1.37 2.32 8.71
N PHE A 13 1.01 1.12 8.25
CA PHE A 13 0.22 1.00 7.03
C PHE A 13 -1.21 1.46 7.30
N ASP A 14 -1.75 1.10 8.47
CA ASP A 14 -3.04 1.63 8.92
C ASP A 14 -2.97 3.15 9.12
N GLU A 15 -1.90 3.70 9.67
CA GLU A 15 -1.67 5.14 9.85
C GLU A 15 -1.36 5.83 8.51
N PHE A 16 -0.73 5.16 7.54
CA PHE A 16 -0.56 5.66 6.17
C PHE A 16 -1.92 5.73 5.47
N VAL A 17 -2.69 4.65 5.53
CA VAL A 17 -4.07 4.56 5.03
C VAL A 17 -5.00 5.51 5.79
N LYS A 18 -4.74 5.80 7.05
CA LYS A 18 -5.55 6.68 7.92
C LYS A 18 -5.07 8.13 7.92
N VAL A 19 -3.83 8.45 7.57
CA VAL A 19 -3.33 9.82 7.32
C VAL A 19 -3.78 10.24 5.93
N MET A 20 -3.56 9.37 4.94
CA MET A 20 -4.20 9.49 3.64
C MET A 20 -5.72 9.53 3.85
N GLY A 21 -6.28 8.59 4.64
CA GLY A 21 -7.69 8.45 5.05
C GLY A 21 -8.30 9.61 5.82
N SER A 22 -7.53 10.33 6.64
CA SER A 22 -7.99 11.49 7.44
C SER A 22 -7.84 12.79 6.65
N VAL A 23 -6.97 12.80 5.64
CA VAL A 23 -7.09 13.70 4.48
C VAL A 23 -8.30 13.29 3.59
N TYR A 24 -8.69 12.00 3.59
CA TYR A 24 -9.82 11.38 2.88
C TYR A 24 -11.10 11.17 3.71
N ALA A 25 -11.43 12.07 4.63
CA ALA A 25 -12.82 12.17 5.10
C ALA A 25 -13.82 12.45 3.94
N ARG A 26 -13.29 12.72 2.73
CA ARG A 26 -13.97 12.65 1.43
C ARG A 26 -13.47 11.45 0.63
N LYS A 27 -14.35 10.82 -0.16
CA LYS A 27 -13.94 9.90 -1.23
C LYS A 27 -12.88 10.58 -2.11
N LEU A 28 -11.76 9.89 -2.29
CA LEU A 28 -10.76 10.18 -3.32
C LEU A 28 -11.45 10.25 -4.70
N THR A 29 -11.02 11.16 -5.56
CA THR A 29 -11.44 11.12 -6.97
C THR A 29 -10.59 10.11 -7.75
N ASP A 30 -11.09 9.64 -8.88
CA ASP A 30 -10.37 8.73 -9.78
C ASP A 30 -8.99 9.28 -10.15
N ASP A 31 -8.89 10.59 -10.43
CA ASP A 31 -7.63 11.28 -10.72
C ASP A 31 -6.62 11.20 -9.56
N GLU A 32 -7.09 11.30 -8.33
CA GLU A 32 -6.23 11.23 -7.14
C GLU A 32 -5.79 9.79 -6.86
N MET A 33 -6.68 8.80 -7.06
CA MET A 33 -6.34 7.38 -6.99
C MET A 33 -5.30 7.02 -8.05
N GLN A 34 -5.47 7.52 -9.28
CA GLN A 34 -4.54 7.29 -10.37
C GLN A 34 -3.17 7.93 -10.11
N ARG A 35 -3.13 9.14 -9.56
CA ARG A 35 -1.88 9.79 -9.15
C ARG A 35 -1.18 9.02 -8.04
N ALA A 36 -1.93 8.55 -7.04
CA ALA A 36 -1.37 7.72 -5.98
C ALA A 36 -0.79 6.43 -6.55
N PHE A 37 -1.53 5.73 -7.42
CA PHE A 37 -1.07 4.51 -8.07
C PHE A 37 0.25 4.73 -8.84
N LYS A 38 0.35 5.80 -9.63
CA LYS A 38 1.58 6.17 -10.36
C LYS A 38 2.76 6.56 -9.47
N CYS A 39 2.55 6.86 -8.19
CA CYS A 39 3.67 7.03 -7.26
C CYS A 39 4.31 5.69 -6.87
N PHE A 40 3.55 4.60 -6.95
CA PHE A 40 4.02 3.24 -6.66
C PHE A 40 4.50 2.54 -7.93
N ASP A 41 3.69 2.53 -8.99
CA ASP A 41 4.02 1.95 -10.30
C ASP A 41 5.06 2.82 -11.03
N LYS A 42 6.35 2.51 -10.85
CA LYS A 42 7.46 3.32 -11.34
C LYS A 42 7.81 3.02 -12.78
N ASP A 43 7.56 1.80 -13.22
CA ASP A 43 7.81 1.38 -14.59
C ASP A 43 6.59 1.55 -15.52
N ASP A 44 5.46 2.04 -14.98
CA ASP A 44 4.18 2.26 -15.68
C ASP A 44 3.66 0.95 -16.30
N SER A 45 3.90 -0.18 -15.60
CA SER A 45 3.44 -1.51 -16.00
C SER A 45 1.95 -1.73 -15.80
N GLY A 46 1.29 -0.86 -15.02
CA GLY A 46 -0.10 -1.00 -14.61
C GLY A 46 -0.28 -1.92 -13.40
N PHE A 47 0.80 -2.32 -12.75
CA PHE A 47 0.80 -3.16 -11.56
C PHE A 47 1.82 -2.63 -10.54
N ILE A 48 1.51 -2.77 -9.26
CA ILE A 48 2.47 -2.49 -8.19
C ILE A 48 3.08 -3.81 -7.74
N THR A 49 4.38 -3.96 -7.93
CA THR A 49 5.15 -5.10 -7.48
C THR A 49 5.59 -4.97 -6.01
N ILE A 50 6.00 -6.10 -5.42
CA ILE A 50 6.57 -6.13 -4.06
C ILE A 50 7.78 -5.19 -3.95
N ASP A 51 8.63 -5.15 -4.98
CA ASP A 51 9.83 -4.32 -5.02
C ASP A 51 9.48 -2.83 -5.06
N GLU A 52 8.51 -2.44 -5.89
CA GLU A 52 8.04 -1.06 -5.98
C GLU A 52 7.39 -0.56 -4.68
N LEU A 53 6.57 -1.40 -4.06
CA LEU A 53 6.01 -1.13 -2.74
C LEU A 53 7.14 -0.94 -1.70
N GLY A 54 8.14 -1.82 -1.74
CA GLY A 54 9.32 -1.73 -0.88
C GLY A 54 10.13 -0.45 -1.09
N ASP A 55 10.31 -0.04 -2.35
CA ASP A 55 11.02 1.19 -2.72
C ASP A 55 10.32 2.45 -2.24
N VAL A 56 8.99 2.50 -2.32
CA VAL A 56 8.22 3.63 -1.79
C VAL A 56 8.33 3.68 -0.27
N LEU A 57 8.21 2.54 0.42
CA LEU A 57 8.37 2.49 1.88
C LEU A 57 9.77 2.91 2.32
N ARG A 58 10.83 2.48 1.60
CA ARG A 58 12.20 2.92 1.86
C ARG A 58 12.38 4.42 1.68
N GLN A 59 11.76 5.03 0.67
CA GLN A 59 11.77 6.49 0.47
C GLN A 59 11.10 7.25 1.62
N LEU A 60 10.14 6.62 2.30
CA LEU A 60 9.51 7.15 3.52
C LEU A 60 10.32 6.85 4.80
N ASN A 61 11.59 6.44 4.65
CA ASN A 61 12.47 5.97 5.72
C ASN A 61 11.94 4.76 6.49
N GLN A 62 11.07 3.96 5.86
CA GLN A 62 10.55 2.70 6.41
C GLN A 62 11.28 1.52 5.81
N ASN A 63 12.00 0.79 6.66
CA ASN A 63 12.74 -0.39 6.25
C ASN A 63 11.92 -1.64 6.56
N THR A 64 11.02 -1.98 5.65
CA THR A 64 10.13 -3.13 5.74
C THR A 64 10.82 -4.39 5.20
N SER A 65 10.64 -5.53 5.88
CA SER A 65 11.19 -6.79 5.42
C SER A 65 10.41 -7.35 4.23
N GLU A 66 11.08 -8.08 3.35
CA GLU A 66 10.45 -8.71 2.17
C GLU A 66 9.24 -9.59 2.55
N LYS A 67 9.34 -10.32 3.67
CA LYS A 67 8.23 -11.11 4.19
C LYS A 67 7.00 -10.25 4.48
N HIS A 68 7.20 -9.10 5.10
CA HIS A 68 6.09 -8.20 5.46
C HIS A 68 5.50 -7.51 4.23
N LEU A 69 6.34 -7.12 3.26
CA LEU A 69 5.88 -6.62 1.97
C LEU A 69 5.01 -7.65 1.24
N LYS A 70 5.45 -8.92 1.26
CA LYS A 70 4.70 -10.03 0.66
C LYS A 70 3.37 -10.26 1.37
N ASP A 71 3.35 -10.20 2.70
CA ASP A 71 2.11 -10.30 3.48
C ASP A 71 1.15 -9.12 3.20
N MET A 72 1.65 -7.94 2.86
CA MET A 72 0.83 -6.79 2.44
C MET A 72 0.25 -6.98 1.03
N VAL A 73 1.08 -7.39 0.07
CA VAL A 73 0.62 -7.66 -1.30
C VAL A 73 -0.44 -8.75 -1.30
N ASN A 74 -0.20 -9.88 -0.63
CA ASN A 74 -1.15 -11.00 -0.54
C ASN A 74 -2.50 -10.65 0.11
N GLN A 75 -2.58 -9.56 0.89
CA GLN A 75 -3.85 -9.11 1.48
C GLN A 75 -4.73 -8.34 0.50
N ILE A 76 -4.12 -7.76 -0.54
CA ILE A 76 -4.78 -6.89 -1.52
C ILE A 76 -4.97 -7.65 -2.84
N ASP A 77 -4.00 -8.48 -3.20
CA ASP A 77 -3.96 -9.37 -4.36
C ASP A 77 -5.08 -10.43 -4.27
N GLY A 78 -6.20 -10.13 -4.93
CA GLY A 78 -7.41 -10.95 -4.94
C GLY A 78 -7.34 -12.07 -5.97
N ASP A 79 -6.58 -11.87 -7.05
CA ASP A 79 -6.42 -12.86 -8.12
C ASP A 79 -5.19 -13.77 -7.93
N ASN A 80 -4.36 -13.49 -6.93
CA ASN A 80 -3.14 -14.20 -6.53
C ASN A 80 -2.05 -14.21 -7.61
N ASP A 81 -1.94 -13.15 -8.40
CA ASP A 81 -0.90 -13.00 -9.42
C ASP A 81 0.43 -12.46 -8.86
N GLY A 82 0.47 -12.12 -7.57
CA GLY A 82 1.65 -11.69 -6.82
C GLY A 82 1.97 -10.20 -6.96
N LYS A 83 1.06 -9.41 -7.53
CA LYS A 83 1.17 -7.96 -7.72
C LYS A 83 -0.19 -7.31 -7.44
N ILE A 84 -0.23 -5.98 -7.42
CA ILE A 84 -1.47 -5.23 -7.14
C ILE A 84 -1.87 -4.48 -8.41
N SER A 85 -2.98 -4.86 -9.00
CA SER A 85 -3.60 -4.12 -10.11
C SER A 85 -4.22 -2.81 -9.63
N TYR A 86 -4.51 -1.91 -10.58
CA TYR A 86 -5.21 -0.65 -10.26
C TYR A 86 -6.57 -0.89 -9.61
N ASP A 87 -7.33 -1.88 -10.08
CA ASP A 87 -8.66 -2.19 -9.55
C ASP A 87 -8.57 -2.67 -8.10
N GLU A 88 -7.62 -3.54 -7.77
CA GLU A 88 -7.37 -4.00 -6.40
C GLU A 88 -6.91 -2.87 -5.48
N PHE A 89 -6.05 -1.99 -5.98
CA PHE A 89 -5.63 -0.79 -5.27
C PHE A 89 -6.81 0.15 -4.97
N VAL A 90 -7.71 0.34 -5.93
CA VAL A 90 -8.94 1.13 -5.74
C VAL A 90 -9.87 0.45 -4.75
N HIS A 91 -10.07 -0.86 -4.84
CA HIS A 91 -10.87 -1.63 -3.88
C HIS A 91 -10.34 -1.53 -2.45
N MET A 92 -9.01 -1.56 -2.28
CA MET A 92 -8.36 -1.31 -1.00
C MET A 92 -8.65 0.11 -0.48
N LEU A 93 -8.48 1.14 -1.32
CA LEU A 93 -8.68 2.54 -0.92
C LEU A 93 -10.14 2.91 -0.64
N GLN A 94 -11.07 2.27 -1.33
CA GLN A 94 -12.50 2.50 -1.13
C GLN A 94 -13.04 1.77 0.11
N GLY A 95 -12.24 0.91 0.74
CA GLY A 95 -12.58 0.16 1.93
C GLY A 95 -13.71 -0.81 1.64
N MET A 96 -13.36 -2.06 1.29
CA MET A 96 -14.22 -3.27 1.32
C MET A 96 -15.73 -3.00 1.44
N SER A 97 -16.48 -3.12 0.35
CA SER A 97 -17.95 -3.12 0.42
C SER A 97 -18.48 -4.32 1.21
#